data_AF-A0A0Q4GH50-F1
#
_entry.id   AF-A0A0Q4GH50-F1
#
_cell.length_a   1.000
_cell.length_b   1.000
_cell.length_c   1.000
_cell.angle_alpha   90.00
_cell.angle_beta   90.00
_cell.angle_gamma   90.00
#
_symmetry.space_group_name_H-M   'P 1'
#
loop_
_entity.id
_entity.type
_entity.pdbx_description
1 polymer ?
#
loop_
_entity_poly.entity_id
_entity_poly.type
_entity_poly.pdbx_seq_one_letter_code
_entity_poly.pdbx_strand_id
1 'polypeptide(L)' 'MVWAVLSDRPNSREEKVLRRLCLGDIEVAAKFTGIGELTFESMLYKGWIEQAHDDDYGEDGLRITALGQEAFARTGRG' A
#
# COMPACT_ATOMS: atom_id res chain seq x y z
N MET A 1 -10.16 10.12 -16.20
CA MET A 1 -10.42 10.87 -14.96
C MET A 1 -10.51 9.86 -13.83
N VAL A 2 -9.49 9.75 -12.98
CA VAL A 2 -9.59 8.95 -11.76
C VAL A 2 -9.79 9.94 -10.62
N TRP A 3 -11.04 10.09 -10.18
CA TRP A 3 -11.36 10.79 -8.94
C TRP A 3 -10.87 9.91 -7.79
N ALA A 4 -9.57 9.99 -7.48
CA ALA A 4 -9.05 9.43 -6.26
C ALA A 4 -9.84 10.06 -5.11
N VAL A 5 -10.49 9.20 -4.33
CA VAL A 5 -11.25 9.57 -3.14
C VAL A 5 -10.25 10.15 -2.14
N LEU A 6 -9.96 11.46 -2.27
CA LEU A 6 -8.99 12.23 -1.47
C LEU A 6 -9.34 12.30 0.02
N SER A 7 -10.41 11.64 0.47
CA SER A 7 -10.92 11.66 1.84
C SER A 7 -11.03 10.30 2.50
N ASP A 8 -10.58 9.21 1.87
CA ASP A 8 -10.71 7.89 2.47
C ASP A 8 -9.60 7.65 3.50
N ARG A 9 -9.98 7.36 4.76
CA ARG A 9 -9.02 6.99 5.80
C ARG A 9 -8.71 5.49 5.68
N PRO A 10 -7.43 5.08 5.76
CA PRO A 10 -7.09 3.66 5.78
C PRO A 10 -7.82 2.93 6.92
N ASN A 11 -8.40 1.77 6.62
CA ASN A 11 -8.85 0.86 7.67
C ASN A 11 -7.66 0.13 8.32
N SER A 12 -7.87 -0.63 9.39
CA SER A 12 -6.77 -1.26 10.14
C SER A 12 -5.91 -2.24 9.30
N ARG A 13 -6.49 -2.87 8.27
CA ARG A 13 -5.76 -3.77 7.36
C ARG A 13 -4.92 -2.96 6.36
N GLU A 14 -5.51 -1.94 5.75
CA GLU A 14 -4.82 -1.03 4.84
C GLU A 14 -3.69 -0.27 5.56
N GLU A 15 -3.91 0.20 6.79
CA GLU A 15 -2.89 0.85 7.61
C GLU A 15 -1.72 -0.09 7.89
N LYS A 16 -1.99 -1.38 8.18
CA LYS A 16 -0.93 -2.38 8.38
C LYS A 16 -0.07 -2.54 7.12
N VAL A 17 -0.69 -2.52 5.94
CA VAL A 17 0.01 -2.58 4.65
C VAL A 17 0.85 -1.32 4.43
N LEU A 18 0.23 -0.14 4.53
CA LEU A 18 0.91 1.14 4.33
C LEU A 18 2.08 1.33 5.30
N ARG A 19 1.90 1.01 6.58
CA ARG A 19 2.97 1.10 7.59
C ARG A 19 4.19 0.26 7.22
N ARG A 20 3.97 -0.95 6.69
CA ARG A 20 5.06 -1.85 6.32
C ARG A 20 5.78 -1.35 5.06
N LEU A 21 5.02 -0.94 4.05
CA LEU A 21 5.58 -0.39 2.81
C LEU A 21 6.20 1.00 2.99
N CYS A 22 5.85 1.76 4.02
CA CYS A 22 6.56 2.98 4.39
C CYS A 22 7.98 2.70 4.93
N LEU A 23 8.27 1.49 5.37
CA LEU A 23 9.55 1.11 5.99
C LEU A 23 10.51 0.39 5.03
N GLY A 24 10.08 0.05 3.82
CA GLY A 24 10.90 -0.67 2.83
C GLY A 24 10.37 -0.45 1.41
N ASP A 25 11.23 -0.63 0.41
CA ASP A 25 10.91 -0.26 -0.98
C ASP A 25 9.82 -1.15 -1.61
N ILE A 26 10.01 -2.47 -1.59
CA ILE A 26 9.09 -3.43 -2.23
C ILE A 26 8.87 -4.62 -1.30
N GLU A 27 7.60 -5.00 -1.09
CA GLU A 27 7.25 -6.19 -0.30
C GLU A 27 6.25 -7.07 -1.03
N VAL A 28 6.50 -8.38 -1.02
CA VAL A 28 5.58 -9.37 -1.62
C VAL A 28 4.29 -9.49 -0.80
N ALA A 29 3.16 -9.67 -1.50
CA ALA A 29 1.84 -9.81 -0.86
C ALA A 29 1.78 -10.93 0.21
N ALA A 30 2.56 -12.00 0.01
CA ALA A 30 2.64 -13.14 0.93
C ALA A 30 3.16 -12.77 2.34
N LYS A 31 3.96 -11.70 2.48
CA LYS A 31 4.49 -11.25 3.78
C LYS A 31 3.43 -10.57 4.66
N PHE A 32 2.28 -10.22 4.08
CA PHE A 32 1.19 -9.57 4.80
C PHE A 32 0.19 -10.58 5.36
N THR A 33 0.59 -11.27 6.43
CA THR A 33 -0.27 -12.26 7.09
C THR A 33 -1.58 -11.64 7.58
N GLY A 34 -2.70 -12.27 7.19
CA GLY A 34 -4.05 -11.87 7.57
C GLY A 34 -4.65 -10.73 6.72
N ILE A 35 -3.99 -10.35 5.62
CA ILE A 35 -4.52 -9.41 4.63
C ILE A 35 -5.06 -10.21 3.44
N GLY A 36 -6.32 -9.98 3.09
CA GLY A 36 -6.96 -10.62 1.95
C GLY A 36 -6.71 -9.87 0.64
N GLU A 37 -6.82 -10.56 -0.48
CA GLU A 37 -6.61 -10.03 -1.84
C GLU A 37 -7.42 -8.76 -2.13
N LEU A 38 -8.69 -8.73 -1.72
CA LEU A 38 -9.57 -7.56 -1.86
C LEU A 38 -9.02 -6.28 -1.20
N THR A 39 -8.18 -6.42 -0.17
CA THR A 39 -7.53 -5.25 0.46
C THR A 39 -6.48 -4.68 -0.50
N PHE A 40 -5.67 -5.53 -1.13
CA PHE A 40 -4.68 -5.08 -2.10
C PHE A 40 -5.33 -4.50 -3.35
N GLU A 41 -6.37 -5.16 -3.88
CA GLU A 41 -7.14 -4.63 -5.02
C GLU A 41 -7.72 -3.25 -4.71
N SER A 42 -8.30 -3.06 -3.53
CA SER A 42 -8.84 -1.77 -3.11
C SER A 42 -7.74 -0.70 -3.02
N MET A 43 -6.58 -1.04 -2.45
CA MET A 43 -5.45 -0.11 -2.33
C MET A 43 -4.82 0.23 -3.68
N LEU A 44 -4.73 -0.74 -4.61
CA LEU A 44 -4.31 -0.53 -5.99
C LEU A 44 -5.29 0.39 -6.73
N TYR A 45 -6.59 0.15 -6.58
CA TYR A 45 -7.64 1.00 -7.17
C TYR A 45 -7.59 2.44 -6.63
N LYS A 46 -7.35 2.60 -5.33
CA LYS A 46 -7.14 3.92 -4.68
C LYS A 46 -5.83 4.59 -5.10
N GLY A 47 -4.93 3.87 -5.76
CA GLY A 47 -3.60 4.34 -6.14
C GLY A 47 -2.66 4.56 -4.95
N TRP A 48 -2.93 3.92 -3.81
CA TRP A 48 -2.10 4.04 -2.61
C TRP A 48 -0.87 3.13 -2.68
N ILE A 49 -0.97 2.04 -3.42
CA ILE A 49 0.13 1.12 -3.71
C ILE A 49 0.14 0.82 -5.21
N GLU A 50 1.25 0.30 -5.70
CA GLU A 50 1.42 -0.17 -7.07
C GLU A 50 2.20 -1.50 -7.09
N GLN A 51 2.08 -2.24 -8.19
CA GLN A 51 2.96 -3.39 -8.44
C GLN A 51 4.34 -2.89 -8.83
N ALA A 52 5.38 -3.47 -8.24
CA ALA A 52 6.76 -3.13 -8.52
C ALA A 52 7.61 -4.41 -8.56
N HIS A 53 8.67 -4.39 -9.36
CA HIS A 53 9.65 -5.45 -9.41
C HIS A 53 10.87 -5.05 -8.57
N ASP A 54 11.31 -5.94 -7.69
CA ASP A 54 12.55 -5.78 -6.94
C ASP A 54 13.69 -6.38 -7.76
N ASP A 55 14.54 -5.52 -8.35
CA ASP A 55 15.67 -5.94 -9.18
C ASP A 55 16.78 -6.66 -8.38
N ASP A 56 16.89 -6.43 -7.07
CA ASP A 56 17.93 -7.03 -6.23
C ASP A 56 17.61 -8.50 -5.92
N TYR A 57 16.33 -8.81 -5.71
CA TYR A 57 15.86 -10.16 -5.39
C TYR A 57 15.13 -10.86 -6.55
N GLY A 58 14.82 -10.14 -7.63
CA GLY A 58 14.10 -10.64 -8.80
C GLY A 58 12.65 -11.01 -8.51
N GLU A 59 12.03 -10.35 -7.52
CA GLU A 59 10.68 -10.68 -7.04
C GLU A 59 9.66 -9.58 -7.37
N ASP A 60 8.45 -9.97 -7.78
CA ASP A 60 7.34 -9.05 -7.94
C ASP A 60 6.64 -8.80 -6.60
N GLY A 61 6.47 -7.53 -6.24
CA GLY A 61 5.86 -7.12 -4.99
C GLY A 61 5.01 -5.87 -5.13
N LEU A 62 4.75 -5.26 -3.98
CA LEU A 62 3.97 -4.04 -3.84
C LEU A 62 4.88 -2.93 -3.32
N ARG A 63 4.72 -1.74 -3.89
CA ARG A 63 5.38 -0.52 -3.45
C ARG A 63 4.35 0.52 -3.04
N ILE A 64 4.66 1.33 -2.03
CA ILE A 64 3.82 2.47 -1.67
C ILE A 64 4.02 3.65 -2.63
N THR A 65 2.93 4.30 -3.03
CA THR A 65 2.99 5.52 -3.85
C THR A 65 3.01 6.77 -2.98
N ALA A 66 3.24 7.95 -3.58
CA ALA A 66 3.11 9.23 -2.88
C ALA A 66 1.69 9.41 -2.25
N LEU A 67 0.63 9.00 -2.95
CA LEU A 67 -0.74 9.04 -2.42
C LEU A 67 -0.93 8.11 -1.22
N GLY A 68 -0.28 6.94 -1.23
CA GLY A 68 -0.29 6.02 -0.10
C GLY A 68 0.43 6.58 1.12
N GLN A 69 1.57 7.26 0.92
CA GLN A 69 2.30 7.94 1.99
C GLN A 69 1.46 9.05 2.62
N GLU A 70 0.79 9.88 1.81
CA GLU A 70 -0.14 10.89 2.31
C GLU A 70 -1.30 10.26 3.08
N ALA A 71 -1.87 9.16 2.58
CA ALA A 71 -2.94 8.43 3.25
C ALA A 71 -2.49 7.88 4.61
N PHE A 72 -1.24 7.39 4.70
CA PHE A 72 -0.64 6.95 5.95
C PHE A 72 -0.40 8.12 6.92
N ALA A 73 0.15 9.24 6.46
CA ALA A 73 0.39 10.42 7.30
C ALA A 73 -0.91 10.98 7.93
N ARG A 74 -2.03 10.92 7.19
CA ARG A 74 -3.37 11.31 7.69
C ARG A 74 -3.88 10.46 8.87
N THR A 75 -3.28 9.31 9.14
CA THR A 75 -3.62 8.48 10.32
C THR A 75 -3.06 9.02 11.64
N GLY A 76 -2.19 10.05 11.59
CA GLY A 76 -1.60 10.68 12.79
C GLY A 76 -0.49 9.85 13.45
N ARG A 77 0.06 8.88 12.73
CA ARG A 77 1.16 7.99 13.16
C ARG A 77 2.38 8.02 12.24
N GLY A 78 2.46 9.01 11.34
CA GLY A 78 3.62 9.31 10.49
C GLY A 78 4.67 10.13 11.21
#